data_AF-A0A7H1PQN4-F1
#
_entry.id   AF-A0A7H1PQN4-F1
#
_cell.length_a   1.000
_cell.length_b   1.000
_cell.length_c   1.000
_cell.angle_alpha   90.00
_cell.angle_beta   90.00
_cell.angle_gamma   90.00
#
_symmetry.space_group_name_H-M   'P 1'
#
loop_
_entity.id
_entity.type
_entity.pdbx_description
1 polymer ?
#
loop_
_entity_poly.entity_id
_entity_poly.type
_entity_poly.pdbx_seq_one_letter_code
_entity_poly.pdbx_strand_id
1 'polypeptide(L)'
;MAPARAAGWVLKRRLRRSSGPAPPRLLEAAVFDHRFDEDTELSGPMTLRLRVATTGAEDPRLFAGIEKRSHGAPVPFEGSYGYGRDLVAQGRLRLALRELDPVLSTPHQPEHTFRTLQPVRDGEEVDVLIPLSSSATLFARKRFHA
;
A
#
# COMPACT_ATOMS: atom_id res chain seq x y z
N MET A 1 20.86 4.32 -30.49
CA MET A 1 20.11 4.92 -29.37
C MET A 1 19.34 3.80 -28.69
N ALA A 2 19.90 3.22 -27.63
CA ALA A 2 19.34 2.04 -26.96
C ALA A 2 18.38 2.47 -25.83
N PRO A 3 17.26 1.75 -25.59
CA PRO A 3 16.33 2.13 -24.52
C PRO A 3 16.90 1.75 -23.16
N ALA A 4 16.75 2.67 -22.21
CA ALA A 4 17.13 2.49 -20.81
C ALA A 4 16.32 1.34 -20.19
N ARG A 5 17.02 0.35 -19.65
CA ARG A 5 16.43 -0.76 -18.88
C ARG A 5 15.86 -0.22 -17.58
N ALA A 6 14.55 -0.37 -17.38
CA ALA A 6 13.92 -0.19 -16.08
C ALA A 6 14.42 -1.29 -15.13
N ALA A 7 15.18 -0.92 -14.12
CA ALA A 7 15.63 -1.83 -13.06
C ALA A 7 14.46 -2.12 -12.13
N GLY A 8 13.79 -3.26 -12.35
CA GLY A 8 12.83 -3.81 -11.40
C GLY A 8 13.57 -4.35 -10.17
N TRP A 9 13.34 -3.76 -9.00
CA TRP A 9 13.83 -4.29 -7.73
C TRP A 9 12.85 -5.33 -7.21
N VAL A 10 13.22 -6.60 -7.25
CA VAL A 10 12.47 -7.67 -6.58
C VAL A 10 13.07 -7.87 -5.18
N LEU A 11 12.48 -7.25 -4.17
CA LEU A 11 12.85 -7.45 -2.78
C LEU A 11 12.16 -8.72 -2.23
N LYS A 12 12.83 -9.87 -2.28
CA LYS A 12 12.42 -11.05 -1.49
C LYS A 12 12.91 -10.88 -0.06
N ARG A 13 12.09 -10.33 0.85
CA ARG A 13 12.39 -10.32 2.29
C ARG A 13 11.56 -11.36 3.04
N ARG A 14 12.27 -12.20 3.79
CA ARG A 14 11.75 -13.21 4.72
C ARG A 14 11.33 -12.48 6.01
N LEU A 15 10.09 -12.71 6.48
CA LEU A 15 9.54 -12.11 7.70
C LEU A 15 10.43 -12.41 8.92
N ARG A 16 10.84 -11.37 9.66
CA ARG A 16 11.46 -11.52 10.99
C ARG A 16 10.40 -11.24 12.06
N ARG A 17 10.30 -12.12 13.06
CA ARG A 17 9.49 -11.91 14.27
C ARG A 17 10.24 -10.99 15.24
N SER A 18 9.58 -9.98 15.80
CA SER A 18 10.07 -9.17 16.93
C SER A 18 9.38 -9.58 18.24
N SER A 19 10.09 -9.49 19.36
CA SER A 19 9.63 -9.80 20.72
C SER A 19 9.33 -8.51 21.51
N GLY A 20 8.06 -8.25 21.78
CA GLY A 20 7.51 -7.18 22.62
C GLY A 20 5.99 -7.40 22.77
N PRO A 21 5.27 -6.71 23.69
CA PRO A 21 3.81 -6.84 23.77
C PRO A 21 3.20 -6.41 22.43
N ALA A 22 2.64 -7.37 21.73
CA ALA A 22 2.21 -7.20 20.35
C ALA A 22 0.91 -6.38 20.31
N PRO A 23 0.80 -5.35 19.44
CA PRO A 23 -0.52 -4.86 19.04
C PRO A 23 -1.34 -6.05 18.49
N PRO A 24 -2.70 -5.97 18.50
CA PRO A 24 -3.54 -7.04 18.01
C PRO A 24 -3.00 -7.56 16.68
N ARG A 25 -2.69 -8.87 16.62
CA ARG A 25 -2.07 -9.52 15.47
C ARG A 25 -2.93 -9.23 14.24
N LEU A 26 -2.52 -8.25 13.45
CA LEU A 26 -2.89 -8.21 12.05
C LEU A 26 -2.41 -9.56 11.48
N LEU A 27 -3.38 -10.33 10.98
CA LEU A 27 -3.17 -11.49 10.12
C LEU A 27 -1.98 -11.22 9.18
N GLU A 28 -1.11 -12.21 8.98
CA GLU A 28 0.14 -12.14 8.22
C GLU A 28 0.09 -11.15 7.04
N ALA A 29 0.54 -9.90 7.29
CA ALA A 29 0.57 -8.85 6.29
C ALA A 29 2.01 -8.67 5.78
N ALA A 30 2.15 -8.41 4.49
CA ALA A 30 3.41 -7.91 3.95
C ALA A 30 3.61 -6.46 4.41
N VAL A 31 4.74 -6.18 5.05
CA VAL A 31 5.09 -4.85 5.55
C VAL A 31 6.34 -4.35 4.83
N PHE A 32 6.26 -3.11 4.35
CA PHE A 32 7.35 -2.41 3.67
C PHE A 32 7.59 -1.09 4.40
N ASP A 33 8.80 -0.94 4.93
CA ASP A 33 9.20 0.28 5.65
C ASP A 33 10.04 1.18 4.73
N HIS A 34 9.75 2.48 4.76
CA HIS A 34 10.58 3.51 4.15
C HIS A 34 10.90 4.59 5.18
N ARG A 35 12.15 5.05 5.19
CA ARG A 35 12.60 6.15 6.04
C ARG A 35 13.04 7.30 5.15
N PHE A 36 12.42 8.46 5.34
CA PHE A 36 12.81 9.70 4.68
C PHE A 36 14.10 10.26 5.30
N ASP A 37 15.00 10.73 4.44
CA ASP A 37 16.28 11.33 4.84
C ASP A 37 16.16 12.85 5.10
N GLU A 38 15.11 13.46 4.58
CA GLU A 38 14.75 14.87 4.79
C GLU A 38 13.26 15.03 5.15
N ASP A 39 12.90 16.20 5.69
CA ASP A 39 11.52 16.52 6.00
C ASP A 39 10.71 16.47 4.68
N THR A 40 9.82 15.48 4.55
CA THR A 40 9.11 15.20 3.29
C THR A 40 7.61 15.30 3.49
N GLU A 41 6.95 16.16 2.72
CA GLU A 41 5.48 16.21 2.69
C GLU A 41 4.95 15.36 1.54
N LEU A 42 4.02 14.46 1.85
CA LEU A 42 3.23 13.73 0.85
C LEU A 42 1.80 14.25 0.88
N SER A 43 1.40 14.91 -0.20
CA SER A 43 0.10 15.57 -0.34
C SER A 43 -0.59 15.16 -1.63
N GLY A 44 -1.83 14.70 -1.51
CA GLY A 44 -2.66 14.22 -2.62
C GLY A 44 -2.93 12.71 -2.58
N PRO A 45 -3.40 12.12 -3.70
CA PRO A 45 -3.69 10.71 -3.79
C PRO A 45 -2.39 9.88 -3.85
N MET A 46 -2.47 8.65 -3.35
CA MET A 46 -1.40 7.66 -3.47
C MET A 46 -1.92 6.44 -4.21
N THR A 47 -1.03 5.75 -4.93
CA THR A 47 -1.36 4.50 -5.62
C THR A 47 -0.36 3.43 -5.22
N LEU A 48 -0.87 2.29 -4.76
CA LEU A 48 -0.06 1.11 -4.51
C LEU A 48 -0.08 0.20 -5.75
N ARG A 49 1.08 0.01 -6.37
CA ARG A 49 1.26 -0.96 -7.46
C ARG A 49 1.85 -2.26 -6.93
N LEU A 50 1.19 -3.38 -7.23
CA LEU A 50 1.63 -4.72 -6.85
C LEU A 50 1.61 -5.65 -8.06
N ARG A 51 2.44 -6.70 -7.99
CA ARG A 51 2.29 -7.90 -8.81
C ARG A 51 1.95 -9.04 -7.86
N VAL A 52 0.79 -9.65 -8.08
CA VAL A 52 0.19 -10.61 -7.13
C VAL A 52 -0.07 -11.93 -7.82
N ALA A 53 0.20 -13.03 -7.12
CA ALA A 53 -0.30 -14.36 -7.46
C ALA A 53 -0.95 -14.95 -6.20
N THR A 54 -1.96 -15.81 -6.40
CA THR A 54 -2.72 -16.42 -5.31
C THR A 54 -2.55 -17.94 -5.34
N THR A 55 -2.94 -18.58 -4.24
CA THR A 55 -3.02 -20.05 -4.14
C THR A 55 -4.25 -20.38 -3.31
N GLY A 56 -5.16 -21.20 -3.85
CA GLY A 56 -6.42 -21.56 -3.22
C GLY A 56 -7.47 -20.42 -3.14
N ALA A 57 -7.29 -19.34 -3.91
CA ALA A 57 -8.24 -18.22 -3.93
C ALA A 57 -8.24 -17.50 -5.29
N GLU A 58 -9.39 -17.54 -5.98
CA GLU A 58 -9.53 -16.94 -7.32
C GLU A 58 -9.94 -15.46 -7.29
N ASP A 59 -10.40 -14.95 -6.15
CA ASP A 59 -10.88 -13.57 -6.00
C ASP A 59 -10.71 -13.04 -4.56
N PRO A 60 -9.46 -12.86 -4.09
CA PRO A 60 -9.20 -12.28 -2.78
C PRO A 60 -9.57 -10.79 -2.74
N ARG A 61 -9.80 -10.31 -1.51
CA ARG A 61 -9.94 -8.88 -1.23
C ARG A 61 -8.63 -8.38 -0.64
N LEU A 62 -8.02 -7.41 -1.30
CA LEU A 62 -6.79 -6.77 -0.90
C LEU A 62 -7.12 -5.51 -0.10
N PHE A 63 -6.41 -5.33 1.02
CA PHE A 63 -6.49 -4.15 1.88
C PHE A 63 -5.09 -3.60 2.04
N ALA A 64 -4.94 -2.30 1.85
CA ALA A 64 -3.67 -1.60 1.94
C ALA A 64 -3.81 -0.37 2.84
N GLY A 65 -2.73 -0.07 3.55
CA GLY A 65 -2.67 1.01 4.52
C GLY A 65 -1.29 1.64 4.59
N ILE A 66 -1.26 2.96 4.76
CA ILE A 66 -0.04 3.74 5.01
C ILE A 66 -0.03 4.14 6.48
N GLU A 67 0.94 3.64 7.22
CA GLU A 67 1.16 3.99 8.62
C GLU A 67 2.35 4.96 8.73
N LYS A 68 2.16 6.09 9.40
CA LYS A 68 3.29 6.91 9.85
C LYS A 68 3.78 6.37 11.19
N ARG A 69 5.09 6.18 11.31
CA ARG A 69 5.72 5.79 12.56
C ARG A 69 6.71 6.84 13.02
N SER A 70 6.76 7.08 14.32
CA SER A 70 7.74 7.94 14.97
C SER A 70 8.25 7.26 16.23
N HIS A 71 9.57 7.29 16.44
CA HIS A 71 10.22 6.63 17.59
C HIS A 71 9.79 5.16 17.81
N GLY A 72 9.52 4.43 16.71
CA GLY A 72 9.12 3.02 16.77
C GLY A 72 7.62 2.77 17.01
N ALA A 73 6.84 3.81 17.28
CA ALA A 73 5.40 3.73 17.52
C ALA A 73 4.60 4.31 16.33
N PRO A 74 3.38 3.81 16.07
CA PRO A 74 2.47 4.42 15.11
C PRO A 74 2.05 5.82 15.59
N VAL A 75 1.94 6.76 14.65
CA VAL A 75 1.38 8.09 14.88
C VAL A 75 -0.11 8.02 14.48
N PRO A 76 -1.03 8.27 15.43
CA PRO A 76 -2.46 8.17 15.13
C PRO A 76 -2.95 9.31 14.25
N PHE A 77 -3.93 9.01 13.40
CA PHE A 77 -4.72 9.99 12.66
C PHE A 77 -6.19 9.88 13.06
N GLU A 78 -6.91 11.00 12.91
CA GLU A 78 -8.36 11.02 13.06
C GLU A 78 -9.00 10.36 11.84
N GLY A 79 -9.67 9.26 12.09
CA GLY A 79 -10.45 8.53 11.11
C GLY A 79 -11.91 8.95 11.06
N SER A 80 -12.65 8.27 10.20
CA SER A 80 -14.11 8.43 10.15
C SER A 80 -14.74 8.15 11.52
N TYR A 81 -15.83 8.89 11.83
CA TYR A 81 -16.61 8.72 13.06
C TYR A 81 -15.82 8.94 14.38
N GLY A 82 -14.76 9.76 14.35
CA GLY A 82 -13.97 10.08 15.54
C GLY A 82 -13.04 8.95 15.99
N TYR A 83 -12.66 8.06 15.07
CA TYR A 83 -11.70 7.00 15.35
C TYR A 83 -10.27 7.54 15.35
N GLY A 84 -9.76 7.95 16.51
CA GLY A 84 -8.43 8.55 16.67
C GLY A 84 -7.23 7.59 16.54
N ARG A 85 -7.35 6.48 15.80
CA ARG A 85 -6.27 5.51 15.54
C ARG A 85 -6.24 5.07 14.07
N ASP A 86 -6.64 5.94 13.16
CA ASP A 86 -6.65 5.65 11.73
C ASP A 86 -5.25 5.78 11.12
N LEU A 87 -5.15 5.40 9.85
CA LEU A 87 -3.97 5.41 9.01
C LEU A 87 -3.84 6.74 8.27
N VAL A 88 -2.65 7.00 7.70
CA VAL A 88 -2.41 8.16 6.82
C VAL A 88 -3.30 8.07 5.58
N ALA A 89 -3.31 6.90 4.96
CA ALA A 89 -4.11 6.61 3.77
C ALA A 89 -4.45 5.13 3.74
N GLN A 90 -5.59 4.79 3.14
CA GLN A 90 -6.06 3.41 3.02
C GLN A 90 -6.68 3.15 1.65
N GLY A 91 -6.63 1.90 1.20
CA GLY A 91 -7.21 1.47 -0.07
C GLY A 91 -7.62 0.01 -0.03
N ARG A 92 -8.57 -0.34 -0.89
CA ARG A 92 -9.18 -1.68 -0.91
C ARG A 92 -9.47 -2.05 -2.35
N LEU A 93 -9.28 -3.32 -2.69
CA LEU A 93 -9.62 -3.83 -4.01
C LEU A 93 -10.08 -5.29 -3.94
N ARG A 94 -11.16 -5.62 -4.65
CA ARG A 94 -11.53 -7.00 -4.97
C ARG A 94 -10.77 -7.42 -6.22
N LEU A 95 -9.89 -8.41 -6.14
CA LEU A 95 -8.91 -8.69 -7.20
C LEU A 95 -9.55 -9.02 -8.56
N ALA A 96 -10.69 -9.71 -8.58
CA ALA A 96 -11.39 -10.01 -9.83
C ALA A 96 -11.98 -8.76 -10.49
N LEU A 97 -12.09 -7.62 -9.81
CA LEU A 97 -12.59 -6.37 -10.38
C LEU A 97 -11.45 -5.35 -10.64
N ARG A 98 -10.24 -5.84 -10.93
CA ARG A 98 -9.03 -5.03 -11.16
C ARG A 98 -8.97 -4.28 -12.50
N GLU A 99 -10.00 -4.40 -13.34
CA GLU A 99 -10.03 -3.73 -14.65
C GLU A 99 -10.03 -2.21 -14.46
N LEU A 100 -9.06 -1.53 -15.08
CA LEU A 100 -8.96 -0.08 -15.06
C LEU A 100 -9.83 0.55 -16.14
N ASP A 101 -10.41 1.70 -15.82
CA ASP A 101 -11.04 2.58 -16.80
C ASP A 101 -9.95 3.45 -17.46
N PRO A 102 -9.65 3.27 -18.76
CA PRO A 102 -8.57 4.00 -19.43
C PRO A 102 -8.89 5.47 -19.68
N VAL A 103 -10.16 5.87 -19.59
CA VAL A 103 -10.61 7.25 -19.80
C VAL A 103 -10.56 8.03 -18.50
N LEU A 104 -10.95 7.40 -17.39
CA LEU A 104 -11.01 8.05 -16.07
C LEU A 104 -9.68 7.96 -15.29
N SER A 105 -8.86 6.94 -15.53
CA SER A 105 -7.62 6.74 -14.79
C SER A 105 -6.57 7.81 -15.10
N THR A 106 -5.87 8.26 -14.04
CA THR A 106 -4.65 9.07 -14.16
C THR A 106 -3.47 8.37 -13.47
N PRO A 107 -2.21 8.78 -13.71
CA PRO A 107 -1.04 8.08 -13.15
C PRO A 107 -1.03 7.90 -11.63
N HIS A 108 -1.64 8.82 -10.87
CA HIS A 108 -1.68 8.78 -9.41
C HIS A 108 -3.08 8.51 -8.83
N GLN A 109 -4.07 8.33 -9.70
CA GLN A 109 -5.46 8.05 -9.33
C GLN A 109 -6.06 7.06 -10.35
N PRO A 110 -5.81 5.75 -10.19
CA PRO A 110 -6.41 4.73 -11.02
C PRO A 110 -7.90 4.59 -10.71
N GLU A 111 -8.72 4.53 -11.74
CA GLU A 111 -10.15 4.30 -11.64
C GLU A 111 -10.47 2.92 -12.21
N HIS A 112 -11.36 2.19 -11.54
CA HIS A 112 -11.71 0.81 -11.93
C HIS A 112 -13.10 0.78 -12.56
N THR A 113 -13.30 -0.06 -13.58
CA THR A 113 -14.60 -0.17 -14.25
C THR A 113 -15.65 -0.81 -13.33
N PHE A 114 -15.22 -1.79 -12.53
CA PHE A 114 -16.06 -2.68 -11.72
C PHE A 114 -17.15 -3.43 -12.52
N ARG A 115 -16.97 -3.62 -13.83
CA ARG A 115 -18.00 -4.20 -14.71
C ARG A 115 -17.89 -5.70 -14.90
N THR A 116 -16.66 -6.20 -15.04
CA THR A 116 -16.40 -7.58 -15.41
C THR A 116 -15.57 -8.27 -14.33
N LEU A 117 -16.02 -9.43 -13.88
CA LEU A 117 -15.21 -10.29 -13.03
C LEU A 117 -14.12 -10.97 -13.86
N GLN A 118 -12.88 -10.87 -13.38
CA GLN A 118 -11.69 -11.52 -13.92
C GLN A 118 -11.06 -12.40 -12.83
N PRO A 119 -11.65 -13.54 -12.45
CA PRO A 119 -11.05 -14.44 -11.47
C PRO A 119 -9.63 -14.85 -11.89
N VAL A 120 -8.72 -15.02 -10.94
CA VAL A 120 -7.34 -15.44 -11.19
C VAL A 120 -7.18 -16.94 -10.95
N ARG A 121 -6.27 -17.56 -11.69
CA ARG A 121 -5.86 -18.95 -11.44
C ARG A 121 -4.73 -19.00 -10.42
N ASP A 122 -4.62 -20.14 -9.74
CA ASP A 122 -3.49 -20.38 -8.85
C ASP A 122 -2.15 -20.21 -9.57
N GLY A 123 -1.27 -19.41 -8.99
CA GLY A 123 0.04 -19.08 -9.55
C GLY A 123 0.04 -18.09 -10.71
N GLU A 124 -1.13 -17.62 -11.18
CA GLU A 124 -1.22 -16.57 -12.18
C GLU A 124 -0.76 -15.23 -11.59
N GLU A 125 0.26 -14.61 -12.19
CA GLU A 125 0.72 -13.29 -11.79
C GLU A 125 -0.08 -12.20 -12.51
N VAL A 126 -0.69 -11.31 -11.74
CA VAL A 126 -1.44 -10.16 -12.26
C VAL A 126 -0.91 -8.84 -11.70
N ASP A 127 -0.84 -7.81 -12.54
CA ASP A 127 -0.61 -6.44 -12.10
C ASP A 127 -1.87 -5.88 -11.43
N VAL A 128 -1.67 -5.16 -10.34
CA VAL A 128 -2.73 -4.56 -9.55
C VAL A 128 -2.36 -3.12 -9.19
N LEU A 129 -3.31 -2.20 -9.37
CA LEU A 129 -3.23 -0.83 -8.86
C LEU A 129 -4.32 -0.63 -7.80
N ILE A 130 -3.94 -0.25 -6.59
CA ILE A 130 -4.89 0.06 -5.52
C ILE A 130 -4.82 1.58 -5.27
N PRO A 131 -5.88 2.34 -5.59
CA PRO A 131 -5.97 3.73 -5.19
C PRO A 131 -6.10 3.80 -3.66
N LEU A 132 -5.33 4.70 -3.04
CA LEU A 132 -5.41 5.00 -1.62
C LEU A 132 -6.08 6.37 -1.45
N SER A 133 -6.76 6.55 -0.33
CA SER A 133 -7.34 7.85 0.05
C SER A 133 -6.30 8.96 0.00
N SER A 134 -6.71 10.15 -0.42
CA SER A 134 -5.84 11.32 -0.38
C SER A 134 -5.48 11.69 1.07
N SER A 135 -4.25 12.15 1.27
CA SER A 135 -3.79 12.69 2.56
C SER A 135 -2.88 13.89 2.31
N ALA A 136 -2.66 14.71 3.33
CA ALA A 136 -1.56 15.67 3.39
C ALA A 136 -0.79 15.40 4.68
N THR A 137 0.43 14.89 4.58
CA THR A 137 1.18 14.43 5.76
C THR A 137 2.66 14.72 5.65
N LEU A 138 3.18 15.44 6.64
CA LEU A 138 4.61 15.64 6.84
C LEU A 138 5.23 14.41 7.52
N PHE A 139 6.24 13.84 6.88
CA PHE A 139 7.16 12.86 7.43
C PHE A 139 8.47 13.57 7.78
N ALA A 140 8.60 13.99 9.03
CA ALA A 140 9.80 14.66 9.52
C ALA A 140 10.99 13.68 9.56
N ARG A 141 12.16 14.15 9.15
CA ARG A 141 13.42 13.41 9.30
C ARG A 141 13.66 13.12 10.76
N LYS A 142 14.30 11.98 11.05
CA LYS A 142 14.72 11.66 12.41
C LYS A 142 15.77 12.68 12.87
N ARG A 143 15.41 13.56 13.80
CA ARG A 143 16.34 14.48 14.45
C ARG A 143 16.93 13.79 15.68
N PHE A 144 18.25 13.66 15.73
CA PHE A 144 18.94 13.31 16.96
C PHE A 144 19.14 14.61 17.72
N HIS A 145 18.55 14.71 18.91
CA HIS A 145 18.95 15.75 19.86
C HIS A 145 20.22 15.24 20.53
N ALA A 146 21.26 16.07 20.53
CA ALA A 146 22.51 15.82 21.24
C ALA A 146 22.32 16.02 22.74
#